data_AF-A0A7C4KSK6-F1
#
_entry.id   AF-A0A7C4KSK6-F1
#
_cell.length_a   1.000
_cell.length_b   1.000
_cell.length_c   1.000
_cell.angle_alpha   90.00
_cell.angle_beta   90.00
_cell.angle_gamma   90.00
#
_symmetry.space_group_name_H-M   'P 1'
#
loop_
_entity.id
_entity.type
_entity.pdbx_description
1 polymer ?
#
loop_
_entity_poly.entity_id
_entity_poly.type
_entity_poly.pdbx_seq_one_letter_code
_entity_poly.pdbx_strand_id
1 'polypeptide(L)'
;MRWSRHGTAAKVLLGALLLTGPAGANIDLPLLSRVEKILSFPDNVDPQQLLRFSKLRDLTIEIRIKTGDMLPPALHSLLMDRFAGIPKRIVLSKMPTERAIERLRKFEPLEVVVFLSGKSNEMNELDRLYALGPVRKRVVLPGDSGSEALRKATELNFSELGIIAGPAGTLDREALRLLVSEKARKKVVYLLADATTEALLDLTAIAPLAIEVRTVRNRIPEALLGVLKDMRLVDIVLLVDGRITQEDARQWASLGRFSLHVHIEDANEITPGLSGLLDSISPP
;
A
#
# COMPACT_ATOMS: atom_id res chain seq x y z
N MET A 1 56.69 23.73 30.40
CA MET A 1 56.14 24.08 29.06
C MET A 1 54.73 23.49 28.97
N ARG A 2 53.71 24.33 28.67
CA ARG A 2 52.31 24.01 28.24
C ARG A 2 51.43 23.22 29.23
N TRP A 3 50.47 23.86 29.92
CA TRP A 3 49.02 24.03 29.59
C TRP A 3 48.25 22.68 29.66
N SER A 4 47.05 22.48 30.23
CA SER A 4 45.88 23.26 30.64
C SER A 4 45.18 22.51 31.81
N ARG A 5 44.39 23.05 32.75
CA ARG A 5 43.08 23.76 32.74
C ARG A 5 41.90 23.04 32.03
N HIS A 6 40.87 22.77 32.85
CA HIS A 6 39.42 22.65 32.62
C HIS A 6 38.74 21.28 32.38
N GLY A 7 37.56 21.14 32.99
CA GLY A 7 36.64 20.01 32.95
C GLY A 7 35.84 19.88 34.27
N THR A 8 35.18 20.92 34.78
CA THR A 8 33.76 21.26 34.49
C THR A 8 32.80 20.13 34.91
N ALA A 9 32.38 20.12 36.17
CA ALA A 9 31.02 20.53 36.59
C ALA A 9 29.89 19.77 35.88
N ALA A 10 29.81 18.46 36.11
CA ALA A 10 28.61 17.66 35.87
C ALA A 10 27.66 17.80 37.09
N LYS A 11 26.82 18.84 37.07
CA LYS A 11 25.61 18.99 37.89
C LYS A 11 24.96 20.30 37.47
N VAL A 12 23.64 20.30 37.32
CA VAL A 12 22.77 21.40 36.83
C VAL A 12 22.48 21.29 35.32
N LEU A 13 21.57 20.38 34.98
CA LEU A 13 20.57 20.55 33.91
C LEU A 13 19.48 19.47 34.05
N LEU A 14 19.00 19.27 35.28
CA LEU A 14 17.77 18.54 35.59
C LEU A 14 16.90 19.52 36.39
N GLY A 15 16.27 20.46 35.69
CA GLY A 15 15.54 21.54 36.34
C GLY A 15 15.27 22.75 35.44
N ALA A 16 14.73 22.52 34.24
CA ALA A 16 14.15 23.58 33.41
C ALA A 16 13.28 22.96 32.30
N LEU A 17 12.26 22.17 32.68
CA LEU A 17 11.25 21.70 31.72
C LEU A 17 9.90 21.50 32.43
N LEU A 18 9.55 22.45 33.28
CA LEU A 18 8.19 22.66 33.76
C LEU A 18 7.98 24.17 33.75
N LEU A 19 6.95 24.62 33.04
CA LEU A 19 6.42 26.00 32.90
C LEU A 19 6.72 26.70 31.55
N THR A 20 5.97 26.35 30.50
CA THR A 20 5.35 27.32 29.55
C THR A 20 4.21 26.65 28.74
N GLY A 21 2.95 27.05 29.03
CA GLY A 21 1.79 27.24 28.10
C GLY A 21 1.21 26.08 27.24
N PRO A 22 -0.10 26.10 26.94
CA PRO A 22 -0.71 25.23 25.93
C PRO A 22 -0.49 25.87 24.55
N ALA A 23 0.66 25.63 23.96
CA ALA A 23 0.90 25.89 22.54
C ALA A 23 0.91 24.54 21.82
N GLY A 24 0.19 24.47 20.69
CA GLY A 24 -0.05 23.25 19.93
C GLY A 24 1.19 22.38 19.85
N ALA A 25 1.10 21.21 20.46
CA ALA A 25 2.11 20.18 20.33
C ALA A 25 2.00 19.62 18.90
N ASN A 26 2.61 20.33 17.95
CA ASN A 26 3.21 19.70 16.78
C ASN A 26 4.33 18.81 17.32
N ILE A 27 3.93 17.65 17.84
CA ILE A 27 4.85 16.56 18.02
C ILE A 27 5.10 16.06 16.60
N ASP A 28 6.20 16.52 16.00
CA ASP A 28 6.78 15.91 14.82
C ASP A 28 6.90 14.42 15.12
N LEU A 29 6.11 13.60 14.42
CA LEU A 29 6.23 12.16 14.52
C LEU A 29 7.60 11.80 13.93
N PRO A 30 8.55 11.25 14.72
CA PRO A 30 9.84 10.88 14.17
C PRO A 30 9.68 9.57 13.40
N LEU A 31 9.05 9.64 12.22
CA LEU A 31 9.09 8.57 11.25
C LEU A 31 10.48 8.61 10.61
N LEU A 32 11.38 7.78 11.13
CA LEU A 32 12.78 7.70 10.70
C LEU A 32 12.95 7.21 9.25
N SER A 33 11.89 6.64 8.67
CA SER A 33 11.84 6.18 7.28
C SER A 33 10.73 6.87 6.51
N ARG A 34 11.02 7.25 5.26
CA ARG A 34 10.02 7.76 4.33
C ARG A 34 8.90 6.74 4.13
N VAL A 35 7.68 7.16 4.42
CA VAL A 35 6.46 6.36 4.21
C VAL A 35 6.04 6.51 2.75
N GLU A 36 6.08 5.42 1.99
CA GLU A 36 5.52 5.39 0.63
C GLU A 36 4.00 5.54 0.70
N LYS A 37 3.44 6.38 -0.16
CA LYS A 37 2.01 6.70 -0.16
C LYS A 37 1.38 6.29 -1.48
N ILE A 38 0.27 5.59 -1.41
CA ILE A 38 -0.58 5.27 -2.56
C ILE A 38 -1.93 5.94 -2.32
N LEU A 39 -2.38 6.74 -3.29
CA LEU A 39 -3.68 7.38 -3.24
C LEU A 39 -4.56 6.77 -4.31
N SER A 40 -5.59 6.05 -3.85
CA SER A 40 -6.43 5.19 -4.69
C SER A 40 -7.82 5.77 -4.83
N PHE A 41 -8.22 6.00 -6.09
CA PHE A 41 -9.50 6.56 -6.47
C PHE A 41 -10.29 5.61 -7.37
N PRO A 42 -11.63 5.66 -7.37
CA PRO A 42 -12.41 5.00 -8.40
C PRO A 42 -12.23 5.68 -9.77
N ASP A 43 -12.48 4.95 -10.84
CA ASP A 43 -12.45 5.43 -12.23
C ASP A 43 -13.48 6.52 -12.56
N ASN A 44 -14.48 6.74 -11.72
CA ASN A 44 -15.47 7.81 -11.88
C ASN A 44 -15.20 9.06 -11.02
N VAL A 45 -14.03 9.15 -10.38
CA VAL A 45 -13.64 10.30 -9.57
C VAL A 45 -13.62 11.60 -10.40
N ASP A 46 -14.05 12.70 -9.78
CA ASP A 46 -13.89 14.04 -10.36
C ASP A 46 -12.39 14.39 -10.50
N PRO A 47 -11.89 14.64 -11.71
CA PRO A 47 -10.51 15.08 -11.95
C PRO A 47 -10.03 16.24 -11.05
N GLN A 48 -10.94 17.14 -10.65
CA GLN A 48 -10.61 18.27 -9.76
C GLN A 48 -10.19 17.84 -8.36
N GLN A 49 -10.63 16.67 -7.90
CA GLN A 49 -10.24 16.14 -6.60
C GLN A 49 -8.80 15.64 -6.61
N LEU A 50 -8.39 14.98 -7.69
CA LEU A 50 -7.02 14.52 -7.88
C LEU A 50 -6.05 15.71 -7.87
N LEU A 51 -6.41 16.81 -8.53
CA LEU A 51 -5.57 18.02 -8.63
C LEU A 51 -5.12 18.57 -7.28
N ARG A 52 -5.89 18.36 -6.20
CA ARG A 52 -5.53 18.77 -4.83
C ARG A 52 -4.26 18.10 -4.32
N PHE A 53 -3.87 16.98 -4.92
CA PHE A 53 -2.71 16.16 -4.55
C PHE A 53 -1.55 16.30 -5.55
N SER A 54 -1.67 17.15 -6.57
CA SER A 54 -0.65 17.32 -7.62
C SER A 54 0.72 17.82 -7.13
N LYS A 55 0.76 18.41 -5.93
CA LYS A 55 2.00 18.91 -5.30
C LYS A 55 2.64 17.91 -4.34
N LEU A 56 1.92 16.83 -3.98
CA LEU A 56 2.47 15.83 -3.07
C LEU A 56 3.64 15.12 -3.74
N ARG A 57 4.74 15.02 -3.00
CA ARG A 57 5.87 14.20 -3.41
C ARG A 57 5.63 12.77 -2.99
N ASP A 58 6.36 11.86 -3.63
CA ASP A 58 6.51 10.49 -3.14
C ASP A 58 5.20 9.69 -3.08
N LEU A 59 4.32 10.06 -4.02
CA LEU A 59 2.98 9.54 -4.18
C LEU A 59 2.93 8.56 -5.35
N THR A 60 2.18 7.47 -5.20
CA THR A 60 1.67 6.68 -6.33
C THR A 60 0.19 7.00 -6.49
N ILE A 61 -0.24 7.30 -7.71
CA ILE A 61 -1.67 7.45 -8.00
C ILE A 61 -2.21 6.11 -8.46
N GLU A 62 -3.18 5.57 -7.71
CA GLU A 62 -3.90 4.36 -8.07
C GLU A 62 -5.30 4.71 -8.60
N ILE A 63 -5.68 4.14 -9.75
CA ILE A 63 -7.05 4.22 -10.26
C ILE A 63 -7.67 2.83 -10.33
N ARG A 64 -8.82 2.66 -9.67
CA ARG A 64 -9.59 1.42 -9.62
C ARG A 64 -10.68 1.45 -10.68
N ILE A 65 -10.51 0.65 -11.73
CA ILE A 65 -11.49 0.51 -12.80
C ILE A 65 -12.55 -0.49 -12.34
N LYS A 66 -13.70 0.02 -11.92
CA LYS A 66 -14.84 -0.80 -11.47
C LYS A 66 -15.67 -1.27 -12.65
N THR A 67 -15.87 -0.40 -13.64
CA THR A 67 -16.71 -0.68 -14.81
C THR A 67 -15.91 -0.59 -16.09
N GLY A 68 -15.93 -1.64 -16.90
CA GLY A 68 -15.10 -1.71 -18.10
C GLY A 68 -13.65 -2.05 -17.77
N ASP A 69 -12.75 -1.71 -18.68
CA ASP A 69 -11.32 -2.04 -18.64
C ASP A 69 -10.45 -0.86 -19.09
N MET A 70 -11.05 0.31 -19.30
CA MET A 70 -10.39 1.49 -19.84
C MET A 70 -10.57 2.70 -18.93
N LEU A 71 -9.47 3.44 -18.73
CA LEU A 71 -9.52 4.73 -18.06
C LEU A 71 -10.34 5.74 -18.89
N PRO A 72 -11.23 6.52 -18.25
CA PRO A 72 -11.90 7.62 -18.91
C PRO A 72 -10.91 8.58 -19.57
N PRO A 73 -11.18 9.11 -20.78
CA PRO A 73 -10.26 10.01 -21.48
C PRO A 73 -9.84 11.23 -20.65
N ALA A 74 -10.76 11.84 -19.90
CA ALA A 74 -10.46 12.99 -19.06
C ALA A 74 -9.44 12.66 -17.95
N LEU A 75 -9.63 11.53 -17.25
CA LEU A 75 -8.67 11.06 -16.23
C LEU A 75 -7.33 10.69 -16.85
N HIS A 76 -7.34 10.03 -18.00
CA HIS A 76 -6.11 9.70 -18.71
C HIS A 76 -5.30 10.96 -19.05
N SER A 77 -5.92 11.97 -19.65
CA SER A 77 -5.24 13.23 -19.96
C SER A 77 -4.73 13.93 -18.69
N LEU A 78 -5.54 13.98 -17.63
CA LEU A 78 -5.13 14.56 -16.36
C LEU A 78 -3.87 13.87 -15.80
N LEU A 79 -3.84 12.54 -15.79
CA LEU A 79 -2.72 11.75 -15.26
C LEU A 79 -1.44 11.93 -16.08
N MET A 80 -1.56 12.10 -17.40
CA MET A 80 -0.43 12.36 -18.28
C MET A 80 0.11 13.79 -18.13
N ASP A 81 -0.77 14.78 -17.98
CA ASP A 81 -0.39 16.19 -18.01
C ASP A 81 0.03 16.72 -16.62
N ARG A 82 -0.73 16.37 -15.58
CA ARG A 82 -0.57 16.94 -14.22
C ARG A 82 0.18 16.04 -13.26
N PHE A 83 0.24 14.75 -13.57
CA PHE A 83 0.96 13.75 -12.77
C PHE A 83 2.10 13.11 -13.58
N ALA A 84 2.66 13.82 -14.57
CA ALA A 84 3.81 13.36 -15.34
C ALA A 84 4.96 12.91 -14.42
N GLY A 85 5.58 11.75 -14.71
CA GLY A 85 6.67 11.19 -13.91
C GLY A 85 6.30 10.57 -12.56
N ILE A 86 5.10 10.84 -12.03
CA ILE A 86 4.60 10.21 -10.79
C ILE A 86 4.22 8.75 -11.09
N PRO A 87 4.58 7.75 -10.27
CA PRO A 87 4.15 6.37 -10.51
C PRO A 87 2.63 6.22 -10.57
N LYS A 88 2.14 5.44 -11.55
CA LYS A 88 0.73 5.08 -11.68
C LYS A 88 0.54 3.61 -11.37
N ARG A 89 -0.57 3.30 -10.72
CA ARG A 89 -1.07 1.95 -10.55
C ARG A 89 -2.50 1.87 -11.07
N ILE A 90 -2.76 0.92 -11.96
CA ILE A 90 -4.12 0.71 -12.49
C ILE A 90 -4.63 -0.62 -12.00
N VAL A 91 -5.72 -0.59 -11.23
CA VAL A 91 -6.37 -1.78 -10.69
C VAL A 91 -7.55 -2.15 -11.58
N LEU A 92 -7.55 -3.39 -12.07
CA LEU A 92 -8.55 -3.95 -12.96
C LEU A 92 -9.27 -5.11 -12.25
N SER A 93 -10.59 -5.14 -12.35
CA SER A 93 -11.44 -6.25 -11.87
C SER A 93 -11.64 -7.36 -12.90
N LYS A 94 -11.08 -7.19 -14.11
CA LYS A 94 -11.17 -8.13 -15.23
C LYS A 94 -10.00 -7.97 -16.18
N MET A 95 -9.86 -8.91 -17.12
CA MET A 95 -8.82 -8.85 -18.14
C MET A 95 -9.00 -7.67 -19.09
N PRO A 96 -7.92 -6.92 -19.40
CA PRO A 96 -7.99 -5.79 -20.31
C PRO A 96 -8.11 -6.23 -21.77
N THR A 97 -8.88 -5.47 -22.56
CA THR A 97 -8.92 -5.57 -24.02
C THR A 97 -7.64 -5.05 -24.66
N GLU A 98 -7.42 -5.37 -25.92
CA GLU A 98 -6.26 -4.88 -26.68
C GLU A 98 -6.20 -3.35 -26.71
N ARG A 99 -7.34 -2.70 -26.91
CA ARG A 99 -7.44 -1.24 -26.89
C ARG A 99 -7.07 -0.65 -25.51
N ALA A 100 -7.46 -1.31 -24.42
CA ALA A 100 -7.06 -0.90 -23.08
C ALA A 100 -5.55 -1.04 -22.89
N ILE A 101 -4.99 -2.17 -23.33
CA ILE A 101 -3.55 -2.47 -23.28
C ILE A 101 -2.75 -1.38 -24.00
N GLU A 102 -3.13 -1.00 -25.22
CA GLU A 102 -2.46 0.06 -26.00
C GLU A 102 -2.44 1.42 -25.28
N ARG A 103 -3.52 1.76 -24.57
CA ARG A 103 -3.58 3.01 -23.80
C ARG A 103 -2.75 2.93 -22.53
N LEU A 104 -2.83 1.81 -21.80
CA LEU A 104 -2.10 1.63 -20.55
C LEU A 104 -0.59 1.70 -20.75
N ARG A 105 -0.08 1.13 -21.85
CA ARG A 105 1.35 1.21 -22.23
C ARG A 105 1.92 2.63 -22.31
N LYS A 106 1.09 3.66 -22.42
CA LYS A 106 1.53 5.06 -22.48
C LYS A 106 1.92 5.65 -21.13
N PHE A 107 1.53 5.01 -20.03
CA PHE A 107 1.93 5.42 -18.69
C PHE A 107 3.30 4.84 -18.34
N GLU A 108 4.24 5.72 -17.98
CA GLU A 108 5.53 5.33 -17.44
C GLU A 108 5.89 6.24 -16.24
N PRO A 109 6.27 5.68 -15.06
CA PRO A 109 6.23 4.26 -14.69
C PRO A 109 4.81 3.77 -14.36
N LEU A 110 4.50 2.51 -14.71
CA LEU A 110 3.19 1.88 -14.52
C LEU A 110 3.29 0.50 -13.83
N GLU A 111 2.39 0.30 -12.86
CA GLU A 111 1.99 -1.00 -12.35
C GLU A 111 0.54 -1.32 -12.74
N VAL A 112 0.27 -2.53 -13.21
CA VAL A 112 -1.09 -3.02 -13.45
C VAL A 112 -1.39 -4.15 -12.47
N VAL A 113 -2.43 -3.96 -11.67
CA VAL A 113 -2.94 -4.94 -10.71
C VAL A 113 -4.24 -5.51 -11.26
N VAL A 114 -4.33 -6.83 -11.39
CA VAL A 114 -5.54 -7.49 -11.91
C VAL A 114 -6.09 -8.43 -10.85
N PHE A 115 -7.29 -8.14 -10.38
CA PHE A 115 -8.05 -9.00 -9.48
C PHE A 115 -8.84 -10.00 -10.33
N LEU A 116 -8.58 -11.29 -10.12
CA LEU A 116 -9.27 -12.38 -10.81
C LEU A 116 -10.21 -13.08 -9.85
N SER A 117 -11.17 -13.82 -10.40
CA SER A 117 -12.09 -14.67 -9.63
C SER A 117 -11.56 -16.09 -9.41
N GLY A 118 -10.42 -16.44 -10.00
CA GLY A 118 -9.85 -17.79 -9.96
C GLY A 118 -10.47 -18.77 -10.96
N LYS A 119 -11.44 -18.33 -11.77
CA LYS A 119 -12.10 -19.18 -12.77
C LYS A 119 -11.16 -19.54 -13.93
N SER A 120 -11.27 -20.77 -14.43
CA SER A 120 -10.37 -21.33 -15.46
C SER A 120 -10.28 -20.49 -16.75
N ASN A 121 -11.38 -19.84 -17.16
CA ASN A 121 -11.39 -18.98 -18.35
C ASN A 121 -10.48 -17.75 -18.18
N GLU A 122 -10.54 -17.06 -17.05
CA GLU A 122 -9.68 -15.92 -16.75
C GLU A 122 -8.20 -16.35 -16.66
N MET A 123 -7.97 -17.52 -16.06
CA MET A 123 -6.64 -18.11 -15.94
C MET A 123 -6.04 -18.46 -17.31
N ASN A 124 -6.85 -18.85 -18.29
CA ASN A 124 -6.42 -19.11 -19.67
C ASN A 124 -6.03 -17.85 -20.45
N GLU A 125 -6.49 -16.69 -20.00
CA GLU A 125 -6.20 -15.42 -20.64
C GLU A 125 -5.01 -14.68 -19.99
N LEU A 126 -4.42 -15.21 -18.92
CA LEU A 126 -3.36 -14.54 -18.16
C LEU A 126 -2.18 -14.05 -18.99
N ASP A 127 -1.76 -14.84 -19.98
CA ASP A 127 -0.64 -14.49 -20.86
C ASP A 127 -0.89 -13.20 -21.66
N ARG A 128 -2.16 -12.80 -21.86
CA ARG A 128 -2.51 -11.53 -22.51
C ARG A 128 -1.92 -10.33 -21.76
N LEU A 129 -1.66 -10.45 -20.46
CA LEU A 129 -1.02 -9.38 -19.70
C LEU A 129 0.43 -9.11 -20.15
N TYR A 130 1.12 -10.06 -20.79
CA TYR A 130 2.43 -9.79 -21.41
C TYR A 130 2.34 -8.76 -22.52
N ALA A 131 1.18 -8.66 -23.19
CA ALA A 131 0.93 -7.61 -24.14
C ALA A 131 0.87 -6.22 -23.46
N LEU A 132 0.96 -6.04 -22.15
CA LEU A 132 1.20 -4.71 -21.57
C LEU A 132 2.66 -4.23 -21.71
N GLY A 133 3.57 -5.05 -22.23
CA GLY A 133 4.98 -4.68 -22.40
C GLY A 133 5.76 -4.66 -21.06
N PRO A 134 6.81 -3.83 -20.92
CA PRO A 134 7.71 -3.84 -19.77
C PRO A 134 7.16 -3.11 -18.52
N VAL A 135 5.87 -3.25 -18.25
CA VAL A 135 5.22 -2.71 -17.05
C VAL A 135 5.25 -3.71 -15.91
N ARG A 136 5.18 -3.22 -14.66
CA ARG A 136 5.01 -4.10 -13.49
C ARG A 136 3.61 -4.71 -13.51
N LYS A 137 3.52 -6.00 -13.23
CA LYS A 137 2.25 -6.75 -13.25
C LYS A 137 2.08 -7.46 -11.92
N ARG A 138 0.92 -7.28 -11.31
CA ARG A 138 0.48 -8.00 -10.12
C ARG A 138 -0.84 -8.69 -10.45
N VAL A 139 -0.87 -10.02 -10.32
CA VAL A 139 -2.12 -10.80 -10.40
C VAL A 139 -2.57 -11.08 -8.98
N VAL A 140 -3.84 -10.80 -8.68
CA VAL A 140 -4.43 -11.03 -7.36
C VAL A 140 -5.48 -12.12 -7.48
N LEU A 141 -5.31 -13.20 -6.70
CA LEU A 141 -6.24 -14.33 -6.65
C LEU A 141 -6.94 -14.40 -5.29
N PRO A 142 -8.21 -14.83 -5.24
CA PRO A 142 -8.85 -15.30 -4.03
C PRO A 142 -8.04 -16.44 -3.40
N GLY A 143 -7.92 -16.47 -2.08
CA GLY A 143 -7.18 -17.50 -1.35
C GLY A 143 -7.79 -18.90 -1.48
N ASP A 144 -8.99 -19.02 -2.04
CA ASP A 144 -9.72 -20.26 -2.32
C ASP A 144 -9.77 -20.61 -3.83
N SER A 145 -8.96 -19.95 -4.68
CA SER A 145 -8.94 -20.17 -6.14
C SER A 145 -8.50 -21.58 -6.59
N GLY A 146 -8.13 -22.45 -5.65
CA GLY A 146 -7.61 -23.79 -5.93
C GLY A 146 -6.16 -23.80 -6.39
N SER A 147 -5.51 -24.95 -6.26
CA SER A 147 -4.06 -25.09 -6.48
C SER A 147 -3.64 -25.00 -7.94
N GLU A 148 -4.51 -25.35 -8.89
CA GLU A 148 -4.23 -25.19 -10.32
C GLU A 148 -4.10 -23.72 -10.72
N ALA A 149 -5.04 -22.86 -10.27
CA ALA A 149 -5.00 -21.44 -10.57
C ALA A 149 -3.75 -20.78 -9.96
N LEU A 150 -3.44 -21.11 -8.71
CA LEU A 150 -2.25 -20.60 -8.05
C LEU A 150 -0.96 -21.05 -8.75
N ARG A 151 -0.86 -22.35 -9.10
CA ARG A 151 0.30 -22.89 -9.83
C ARG A 151 0.50 -22.15 -11.15
N LYS A 152 -0.56 -21.97 -11.92
CA LYS A 152 -0.49 -21.23 -13.18
C LYS A 152 0.01 -19.79 -12.96
N ALA A 153 -0.52 -19.07 -11.97
CA ALA A 153 -0.05 -17.72 -11.67
C ALA A 153 1.42 -17.67 -11.22
N THR A 154 1.91 -18.71 -10.52
CA THR A 154 3.33 -18.81 -10.15
C THR A 154 4.24 -19.09 -11.35
N GLU A 155 3.79 -19.87 -12.33
CA GLU A 155 4.57 -20.18 -13.55
C GLU A 155 4.81 -18.95 -14.44
N LEU A 156 3.92 -17.96 -14.38
CA LEU A 156 4.04 -16.72 -15.15
C LEU A 156 5.05 -15.76 -14.53
N ASN A 157 5.91 -15.13 -15.32
CA ASN A 157 6.96 -14.22 -14.84
C ASN A 157 6.43 -12.79 -14.60
N PHE A 158 5.38 -12.66 -13.80
CA PHE A 158 4.88 -11.37 -13.34
C PHE A 158 5.70 -10.85 -12.15
N SER A 159 5.63 -9.54 -11.91
CA SER A 159 6.47 -8.89 -10.89
C SER A 159 6.10 -9.33 -9.48
N GLU A 160 4.81 -9.49 -9.21
CA GLU A 160 4.26 -9.82 -7.89
C GLU A 160 3.06 -10.75 -8.02
N LEU A 161 2.83 -11.54 -6.97
CA LEU A 161 1.65 -12.40 -6.83
C LEU A 161 0.85 -11.96 -5.60
N GLY A 162 -0.38 -11.51 -5.81
CA GLY A 162 -1.31 -11.11 -4.77
C GLY A 162 -2.27 -12.24 -4.40
N ILE A 163 -2.58 -12.39 -3.12
CA ILE A 163 -3.57 -13.35 -2.62
C ILE A 163 -4.48 -12.66 -1.61
N ILE A 164 -5.80 -12.79 -1.80
CA ILE A 164 -6.79 -12.33 -0.84
C ILE A 164 -7.00 -13.44 0.18
N ALA A 165 -6.57 -13.22 1.43
CA ALA A 165 -6.82 -14.19 2.47
C ALA A 165 -8.33 -14.32 2.76
N GLY A 166 -8.75 -15.52 3.15
CA GLY A 166 -10.12 -15.78 3.57
C GLY A 166 -10.46 -15.10 4.91
N PRO A 167 -11.66 -15.37 5.45
CA PRO A 167 -12.06 -14.92 6.78
C PRO A 167 -11.00 -15.24 7.83
N ALA A 168 -10.82 -14.38 8.83
CA ALA A 168 -9.79 -14.54 9.86
C ALA A 168 -8.33 -14.63 9.35
N GLY A 169 -8.10 -14.26 8.07
CA GLY A 169 -6.76 -14.23 7.46
C GLY A 169 -6.29 -15.59 6.94
N THR A 170 -7.16 -16.60 6.86
CA THR A 170 -6.74 -17.97 6.51
C THR A 170 -6.38 -18.11 5.04
N LEU A 171 -5.30 -18.85 4.78
CA LEU A 171 -4.98 -19.42 3.47
C LEU A 171 -5.13 -20.94 3.56
N ASP A 172 -5.60 -21.59 2.50
CA ASP A 172 -5.60 -23.05 2.49
C ASP A 172 -4.14 -23.58 2.53
N ARG A 173 -3.96 -24.80 3.06
CA ARG A 173 -2.63 -25.38 3.27
C ARG A 173 -1.84 -25.57 1.98
N GLU A 174 -2.52 -25.87 0.88
CA GLU A 174 -1.85 -26.06 -0.40
C GLU A 174 -1.38 -24.72 -0.97
N ALA A 175 -2.21 -23.68 -0.87
CA ALA A 175 -1.82 -22.32 -1.22
C ALA A 175 -0.63 -21.84 -0.42
N LEU A 176 -0.66 -22.01 0.91
CA LEU A 176 0.47 -21.66 1.77
C LEU A 176 1.75 -22.40 1.35
N ARG A 177 1.67 -23.71 1.13
CA ARG A 177 2.81 -24.52 0.68
C ARG A 177 3.38 -24.02 -0.65
N LEU A 178 2.53 -23.71 -1.63
CA LEU A 178 2.95 -23.21 -2.93
C LEU A 178 3.63 -21.83 -2.79
N LEU A 179 3.04 -20.91 -2.02
CA LEU A 179 3.61 -19.58 -1.77
C LEU A 179 4.95 -19.64 -1.02
N VAL A 180 5.12 -20.59 -0.09
CA VAL A 180 6.39 -20.84 0.59
C VAL A 180 7.44 -21.39 -0.38
N SER A 181 7.04 -22.23 -1.34
CA SER A 181 7.96 -22.84 -2.31
C SER A 181 8.49 -21.85 -3.36
N GLU A 182 7.67 -20.87 -3.74
CA GLU A 182 8.11 -19.75 -4.58
C GLU A 182 9.03 -18.86 -3.73
N LYS A 183 10.28 -18.61 -4.14
CA LYS A 183 11.24 -17.80 -3.35
C LYS A 183 11.73 -16.54 -4.08
N ALA A 184 11.57 -16.48 -5.40
CA ALA A 184 12.12 -15.40 -6.22
C ALA A 184 11.19 -14.18 -6.24
N ARG A 185 9.88 -14.41 -6.23
CA ARG A 185 8.87 -13.35 -6.36
C ARG A 185 8.39 -12.82 -5.03
N LYS A 186 8.09 -11.52 -4.96
CA LYS A 186 7.36 -10.89 -3.84
C LYS A 186 5.89 -11.29 -3.87
N LYS A 187 5.39 -11.78 -2.73
CA LYS A 187 3.97 -12.11 -2.51
C LYS A 187 3.32 -10.95 -1.78
N VAL A 188 2.09 -10.63 -2.12
CA VAL A 188 1.28 -9.63 -1.43
C VAL A 188 0.05 -10.33 -0.88
N VAL A 189 -0.09 -10.39 0.45
CA VAL A 189 -1.28 -10.99 1.07
C VAL A 189 -2.19 -9.88 1.56
N TYR A 190 -3.40 -9.84 1.02
CA TYR A 190 -4.44 -8.90 1.44
C TYR A 190 -5.17 -9.49 2.64
N LEU A 191 -5.12 -8.79 3.77
CA LEU A 191 -5.75 -9.18 5.02
C LEU A 191 -6.91 -8.26 5.37
N LEU A 192 -7.97 -8.88 5.89
CA LEU A 192 -9.05 -8.17 6.55
C LEU A 192 -8.64 -7.82 8.00
N ALA A 193 -9.30 -6.83 8.59
CA ALA A 193 -9.00 -6.35 9.94
C ALA A 193 -9.26 -7.38 11.06
N ASP A 194 -10.02 -8.44 10.76
CA ASP A 194 -10.35 -9.54 11.66
C ASP A 194 -9.37 -10.72 11.55
N ALA A 195 -8.25 -10.55 10.83
CA ALA A 195 -7.19 -11.55 10.75
C ALA A 195 -6.68 -11.96 12.14
N THR A 196 -6.55 -13.27 12.35
CA THR A 196 -6.07 -13.81 13.62
C THR A 196 -4.55 -13.75 13.72
N THR A 197 -4.03 -13.72 14.94
CA THR A 197 -2.58 -13.79 15.20
C THR A 197 -1.96 -15.09 14.64
N GLU A 198 -2.66 -16.21 14.75
CA GLU A 198 -2.19 -17.50 14.21
C GLU A 198 -1.99 -17.44 12.69
N ALA A 199 -3.01 -16.95 11.96
CA ALA A 199 -2.91 -16.78 10.52
C ALA A 199 -1.74 -15.88 10.10
N LEU A 200 -1.47 -14.82 10.86
CA LEU A 200 -0.33 -13.93 10.61
C LEU A 200 1.02 -14.62 10.82
N LEU A 201 1.15 -15.45 11.84
CA LEU A 201 2.38 -16.21 12.09
C LEU A 201 2.67 -17.17 10.93
N ASP A 202 1.65 -17.84 10.38
CA ASP A 202 1.81 -18.70 9.22
C ASP A 202 2.35 -17.94 7.99
N LEU A 203 1.91 -16.69 7.80
CA LEU A 203 2.40 -15.86 6.69
C LEU A 203 3.88 -15.54 6.80
N THR A 204 4.47 -15.49 8.00
CA THR A 204 5.90 -15.17 8.16
C THR A 204 6.84 -16.19 7.49
N ALA A 205 6.35 -17.41 7.21
CA ALA A 205 7.10 -18.42 6.46
C ALA A 205 7.19 -18.10 4.95
N ILE A 206 6.31 -17.23 4.44
CA ILE A 206 6.32 -16.76 3.06
C ILE A 206 7.37 -15.65 2.94
N ALA A 207 8.36 -15.83 2.07
CA ALA A 207 9.37 -14.81 1.80
C ALA A 207 9.70 -14.78 0.30
N PRO A 208 9.95 -13.60 -0.30
CA PRO A 208 9.67 -12.26 0.24
C PRO A 208 8.17 -11.94 0.29
N LEU A 209 7.72 -11.22 1.33
CA LEU A 209 6.30 -10.96 1.62
C LEU A 209 6.02 -9.47 1.88
N ALA A 210 4.90 -8.99 1.33
CA ALA A 210 4.16 -7.84 1.80
C ALA A 210 2.79 -8.25 2.34
N ILE A 211 2.32 -7.55 3.35
CA ILE A 211 0.97 -7.70 3.89
C ILE A 211 0.24 -6.38 3.70
N GLU A 212 -0.89 -6.40 3.01
CA GLU A 212 -1.78 -5.26 2.87
C GLU A 212 -2.97 -5.43 3.82
N VAL A 213 -2.96 -4.68 4.93
CA VAL A 213 -3.95 -4.78 6.00
C VAL A 213 -5.04 -3.75 5.80
N ARG A 214 -6.26 -4.20 5.53
CA ARG A 214 -7.44 -3.33 5.52
C ARG A 214 -7.81 -2.93 6.93
N THR A 215 -7.78 -1.63 7.20
CA THR A 215 -8.24 -1.07 8.48
C THR A 215 -9.76 -1.00 8.56
N VAL A 216 -10.31 -0.97 9.77
CA VAL A 216 -11.74 -0.69 10.01
C VAL A 216 -11.84 0.67 10.67
N ARG A 217 -12.47 1.63 9.96
CA ARG A 217 -12.55 3.04 10.40
C ARG A 217 -11.16 3.62 10.72
N ASN A 218 -10.17 3.33 9.87
CA ASN A 218 -8.77 3.75 10.04
C ASN A 218 -8.12 3.28 11.34
N ARG A 219 -8.63 2.19 11.94
CA ARG A 219 -8.06 1.57 13.13
C ARG A 219 -7.64 0.13 12.86
N ILE A 220 -6.61 -0.27 13.59
CA ILE A 220 -6.09 -1.64 13.63
C ILE A 220 -6.24 -2.09 15.08
N PRO A 221 -6.82 -3.28 15.35
CA PRO A 221 -6.87 -3.82 16.70
C PRO A 221 -5.47 -3.88 17.34
N GLU A 222 -5.33 -3.53 18.61
CA GLU A 222 -4.03 -3.48 19.30
C GLU A 222 -3.28 -4.82 19.23
N ALA A 223 -3.99 -5.94 19.36
CA ALA A 223 -3.42 -7.27 19.23
C ALA A 223 -2.80 -7.50 17.84
N LEU A 224 -3.49 -7.05 16.77
CA LEU A 224 -3.00 -7.13 15.40
C LEU A 224 -1.77 -6.21 15.21
N LEU A 225 -1.85 -4.98 15.72
CA LEU A 225 -0.74 -4.02 15.66
C LEU A 225 0.52 -4.52 16.37
N GLY A 226 0.37 -5.17 17.52
CA GLY A 226 1.48 -5.77 18.28
C GLY A 226 2.21 -6.84 17.47
N VAL A 227 1.47 -7.73 16.80
CA VAL A 227 2.04 -8.77 15.94
C VAL A 227 2.75 -8.16 14.73
N LEU A 228 2.12 -7.20 14.05
CA LEU A 228 2.70 -6.51 12.90
C LEU A 228 4.02 -5.80 13.24
N LYS A 229 4.12 -5.20 14.43
CA LYS A 229 5.33 -4.52 14.89
C LYS A 229 6.54 -5.47 14.97
N ASP A 230 6.31 -6.74 15.27
CA ASP A 230 7.38 -7.73 15.41
C ASP A 230 7.81 -8.35 14.07
N MET A 231 7.04 -8.12 12.98
CA MET A 231 7.32 -8.62 11.63
C MET A 231 8.35 -7.78 10.85
N ARG A 232 9.61 -7.74 11.32
CA ARG A 232 10.64 -6.85 10.76
C ARG A 232 11.05 -7.10 9.30
N LEU A 233 10.80 -8.31 8.78
CA LEU A 233 11.19 -8.71 7.41
C LEU A 233 10.03 -8.65 6.41
N VAL A 234 8.86 -8.17 6.86
CA VAL A 234 7.65 -8.10 6.06
C VAL A 234 7.36 -6.64 5.70
N ASP A 235 7.05 -6.39 4.43
CA ASP A 235 6.62 -5.05 4.01
C ASP A 235 5.15 -4.86 4.39
N ILE A 236 4.88 -4.01 5.39
CA ILE A 236 3.53 -3.74 5.88
C ILE A 236 2.92 -2.57 5.10
N VAL A 237 1.74 -2.77 4.51
CA VAL A 237 0.95 -1.74 3.84
C VAL A 237 -0.36 -1.57 4.60
N LEU A 238 -0.64 -0.36 5.07
CA LEU A 238 -1.89 -0.05 5.76
C LEU A 238 -2.88 0.53 4.75
N LEU A 239 -3.99 -0.19 4.53
CA LEU A 239 -5.09 0.26 3.68
C LEU A 239 -6.13 0.99 4.53
N VAL A 240 -6.23 2.30 4.34
CA VAL A 240 -7.04 3.24 5.11
C VAL A 240 -8.05 3.94 4.20
N ASP A 241 -9.13 4.47 4.75
CA ASP A 241 -10.07 5.30 4.01
C ASP A 241 -9.60 6.77 3.93
N GLY A 242 -10.22 7.56 3.05
CA GLY A 242 -9.91 8.98 2.86
C GLY A 242 -10.12 9.88 4.08
N ARG A 243 -10.75 9.37 5.15
CA ARG A 243 -11.06 10.10 6.38
C ARG A 243 -10.02 9.95 7.48
N ILE A 244 -8.85 9.42 7.13
CA ILE A 244 -7.72 9.32 8.03
C ILE A 244 -7.38 10.67 8.67
N THR A 245 -7.17 10.64 9.98
CA THR A 245 -6.76 11.79 10.79
C THR A 245 -5.32 11.64 11.29
N GLN A 246 -4.77 12.72 11.87
CA GLN A 246 -3.47 12.64 12.54
C GLN A 246 -3.50 11.70 13.75
N GLU A 247 -4.62 11.61 14.47
CA GLU A 247 -4.78 10.68 15.59
C GLU A 247 -4.69 9.22 15.11
N ASP A 248 -5.33 8.91 13.99
CA ASP A 248 -5.23 7.58 13.37
C ASP A 248 -3.80 7.27 12.91
N ALA A 249 -3.03 8.25 12.45
CA ALA A 249 -1.63 8.03 12.08
C ALA A 249 -0.71 7.78 13.29
N ARG A 250 -1.01 8.37 14.47
CA ARG A 250 -0.17 8.27 15.68
C ARG A 250 -0.05 6.84 16.21
N GLN A 251 -1.11 6.05 16.17
CA GLN A 251 -1.08 4.64 16.61
C GLN A 251 -0.06 3.81 15.80
N TRP A 252 0.17 4.15 14.53
CA TRP A 252 1.10 3.42 13.65
C TRP A 252 2.54 3.90 13.74
N ALA A 253 2.83 4.96 14.49
CA ALA A 253 4.19 5.42 14.73
C ALA A 253 5.06 4.33 15.40
N SER A 254 4.42 3.34 16.01
CA SER A 254 5.09 2.16 16.57
C SER A 254 5.56 1.14 15.54
N LEU A 255 5.06 1.21 14.29
CA LEU A 255 5.51 0.38 13.18
C LEU A 255 6.84 0.92 12.66
N GLY A 256 7.90 0.12 12.76
CA GLY A 256 9.25 0.56 12.37
C GLY A 256 9.39 0.87 10.87
N ARG A 257 8.61 0.21 10.01
CA ARG A 257 8.54 0.46 8.57
C ARG A 257 7.16 0.06 8.05
N PHE A 258 6.48 0.98 7.38
CA PHE A 258 5.21 0.71 6.71
C PHE A 258 5.01 1.66 5.52
N SER A 259 4.11 1.26 4.62
CA SER A 259 3.58 2.11 3.55
C SER A 259 2.10 2.38 3.79
N LEU A 260 1.61 3.52 3.30
CA LEU A 260 0.22 3.94 3.47
C LEU A 260 -0.52 3.85 2.12
N HIS A 261 -1.61 3.11 2.09
CA HIS A 261 -2.52 3.03 0.95
C HIS A 261 -3.86 3.68 1.33
N VAL A 262 -4.09 4.91 0.85
CA VAL A 262 -5.32 5.66 1.12
C VAL A 262 -6.34 5.38 0.03
N HIS A 263 -7.43 4.74 0.40
CA HIS A 263 -8.52 4.29 -0.45
C HIS A 263 -9.70 5.26 -0.34
N ILE A 264 -9.93 6.05 -1.38
CA ILE A 264 -11.05 6.98 -1.47
C ILE A 264 -12.13 6.30 -2.31
N GLU A 265 -13.32 6.05 -1.76
CA GLU A 265 -14.47 5.50 -2.51
C GLU A 265 -15.40 6.60 -3.01
N ASP A 266 -15.54 7.68 -2.25
CA ASP A 266 -16.38 8.84 -2.58
C ASP A 266 -15.65 10.16 -2.32
N ALA A 267 -16.00 11.18 -3.10
CA ALA A 267 -15.60 12.57 -2.91
C ALA A 267 -15.73 13.07 -1.46
N ASN A 268 -16.83 12.70 -0.82
CA ASN A 268 -17.18 13.10 0.55
C ASN A 268 -16.30 12.44 1.61
N GLU A 269 -15.50 11.43 1.23
CA GLU A 269 -14.56 10.78 2.14
C GLU A 269 -13.24 11.54 2.24
N ILE A 270 -12.97 12.52 1.38
CA ILE A 270 -11.74 13.32 1.47
C ILE A 270 -11.86 14.31 2.63
N THR A 271 -11.23 13.98 3.76
CA THR A 271 -11.20 14.91 4.91
C THR A 271 -10.47 16.21 4.54
N PRO A 272 -11.02 17.38 4.92
CA PRO A 272 -10.30 18.64 4.75
C PRO A 272 -8.89 18.56 5.36
N GLY A 273 -7.88 18.92 4.57
CA GLY A 273 -6.48 18.84 5.02
C GLY A 273 -5.80 17.49 4.81
N LEU A 274 -6.45 16.49 4.20
CA LEU A 274 -5.82 15.20 3.88
C LEU A 274 -4.49 15.35 3.14
N SER A 275 -4.41 16.26 2.17
CA SER A 275 -3.16 16.55 1.43
C SER A 275 -2.03 16.98 2.39
N GLY A 276 -2.32 17.92 3.30
CA GLY A 276 -1.35 18.37 4.31
C GLY A 276 -0.98 17.28 5.32
N LEU A 277 -1.94 16.42 5.72
CA LEU A 277 -1.66 15.25 6.55
C LEU A 277 -0.70 14.30 5.84
N LEU A 278 -0.95 13.98 4.56
CA LEU A 278 -0.09 13.11 3.78
C LEU A 278 1.32 13.68 3.61
N ASP A 279 1.46 14.99 3.40
CA ASP A 279 2.77 15.65 3.41
C ASP A 279 3.49 15.45 4.76
N SER A 280 2.79 15.64 5.88
CA SER A 280 3.37 15.54 7.23
C SER A 280 3.75 14.12 7.69
N ILE A 281 3.17 13.07 7.09
CA ILE A 281 3.48 11.66 7.43
C ILE A 281 4.86 11.24 6.89
N SER A 282 5.52 12.05 6.07
CA SER A 282 6.93 11.83 5.72
C SER A 282 7.83 12.86 6.41
N PRO A 283 9.04 12.46 6.85
CA PRO A 283 10.01 13.44 7.28
C PRO A 283 10.32 14.44 6.13
N PRO A 284 10.60 15.72 6.45
CA PRO A 284 10.89 16.76 5.46
C PRO A 284 12.14 16.48 4.62
#